data_AF-A0A3S0EJE3-F1
#
_entry.id   AF-A0A3S0EJE3-F1
#
_cell.length_a   1.000
_cell.length_b   1.000
_cell.length_c   1.000
_cell.angle_alpha   90.00
_cell.angle_beta   90.00
_cell.angle_gamma   90.00
#
_symmetry.space_group_name_H-M   'P 1'
#
loop_
_entity.id
_entity.type
_entity.pdbx_description
1 polymer ?
#
loop_
_entity_poly.entity_id
_entity_poly.type
_entity_poly.pdbx_seq_one_letter_code
_entity_poly.pdbx_strand_id
1 'polypeptide(L)'
;MLKFGAVLRRRLCVGLLALVGAAMAALAPASAETPDETYKALGLSKTATPKELYDALEKRYHDEAQGAGKGSLSKFWEPIPISKYLNPHTFYKPPQTVDVDATRAQCVECHQQTTPGWAHSWQKSVHGNLDEIRNLPDSDSRAYKKAMIKEVEANLQSMGALKSGENLKEVGCIDCHVGVGKDHGQHKTELKMPDAAACGQCHVQQFAERESERDTFTWPQDQWKPGHPSHALSYKANVENAIWAAMEQREVAEGCTFCHTPQTTCNSCHTRHEFSAVEARKPQACAQCHNGVDHNEFEGYMLSKHGTVYQARGDQWDWNARLADALDKGNMNAPTCQFCHMEYQGKFTHNMVRKARWAFMPMPKIADNLNHPWFTQRKESWVSTCSNCHSDSFARAYLDGMDKGVISGLDITEKSRSVLVKLYNDKLLPGQTTNRPAPPAPEKDEPGGFFQLFWQKGNNPSAVEYEFAEMWEHHQIKHYKALAHMNPGGYTYSEGWSQLIKSAARINDEDTRLREAAAIRAELKRISGVKHGGLYDLDSPARRAWAAGLGALAVLVGGGLLFKRDRKKA
;
A
#
# COMPACT_ATOMS: atom_id res chain seq x y z
N MET A 1 49.03 6.21 23.53
CA MET A 1 49.21 7.28 22.52
C MET A 1 49.20 6.82 21.06
N LEU A 2 48.98 5.53 20.72
CA LEU A 2 49.03 5.03 19.34
C LEU A 2 47.66 4.83 18.63
N LYS A 3 46.53 5.16 19.26
CA LYS A 3 45.18 5.00 18.65
C LYS A 3 44.54 6.31 18.16
N PHE A 4 45.14 7.47 18.42
CA PHE A 4 44.61 8.77 17.99
C PHE A 4 45.00 9.16 16.55
N GLY A 5 46.11 8.64 16.02
CA GLY A 5 46.60 8.95 14.67
C GLY A 5 45.76 8.35 13.53
N ALA A 6 45.13 7.19 13.75
CA ALA A 6 44.33 6.50 12.73
C ALA A 6 42.98 7.20 12.47
N VAL A 7 42.37 7.78 13.51
CA VAL A 7 41.09 8.50 13.41
C VAL A 7 41.27 9.85 12.71
N LEU A 8 42.38 10.55 12.95
CA LEU A 8 42.69 11.83 12.31
C LEU A 8 43.01 11.67 10.81
N ARG A 9 43.74 10.61 10.43
CA ARG A 9 44.01 10.28 9.00
C ARG A 9 42.72 9.94 8.24
N ARG A 10 41.77 9.24 8.87
CA ARG A 10 40.47 8.91 8.24
C ARG A 10 39.60 10.17 8.03
N ARG A 11 39.62 11.11 8.97
CA ARG A 11 38.89 12.40 8.85
C ARG A 11 39.51 13.34 7.82
N LEU A 12 40.83 13.36 7.67
CA LEU A 12 41.53 14.17 6.65
C LEU A 12 41.36 13.60 5.23
N CYS A 13 41.34 12.28 5.06
CA CYS A 13 41.03 11.67 3.76
C CYS A 13 39.57 11.90 3.34
N VAL A 14 38.62 11.88 4.29
CA VAL A 14 37.21 12.23 4.01
C VAL A 14 37.06 13.71 3.69
N GLY A 15 37.83 14.60 4.34
CA GLY A 15 37.85 16.04 4.04
C GLY A 15 38.42 16.40 2.67
N LEU A 16 39.46 15.69 2.19
CA LEU A 16 40.02 15.93 0.85
C LEU A 16 39.13 15.33 -0.27
N LEU A 17 38.47 14.19 -0.03
CA LEU A 17 37.47 13.63 -0.96
C LEU A 17 36.20 14.49 -1.02
N ALA A 18 35.83 15.17 0.06
CA ALA A 18 34.70 16.10 0.08
C ALA A 18 34.98 17.38 -0.74
N LEU A 19 36.22 17.88 -0.73
CA LEU A 19 36.61 19.08 -1.51
C LEU A 19 36.75 18.81 -3.01
N VAL A 20 37.14 17.59 -3.42
CA VAL A 20 37.15 17.18 -4.84
C VAL A 20 35.75 16.78 -5.32
N GLY A 21 34.92 16.19 -4.44
CA GLY A 21 33.53 15.85 -4.74
C GLY A 21 32.61 17.06 -4.98
N ALA A 22 32.90 18.20 -4.34
CA ALA A 22 32.10 19.42 -4.49
C ALA A 22 32.21 20.06 -5.90
N ALA A 23 33.30 19.83 -6.63
CA ALA A 23 33.49 20.38 -7.99
C ALA A 23 32.93 19.46 -9.10
N MET A 24 32.80 18.15 -8.86
CA MET A 24 32.24 17.21 -9.84
C MET A 24 30.73 16.94 -9.67
N ALA A 25 30.13 17.37 -8.56
CA ALA A 25 28.69 17.19 -8.31
C ALA A 25 27.79 18.14 -9.13
N ALA A 26 28.35 19.09 -9.87
CA ALA A 26 27.58 20.10 -10.60
C ALA A 26 27.07 19.66 -11.99
N LEU A 27 27.46 18.47 -12.48
CA LEU A 27 27.10 17.95 -13.81
C LEU A 27 26.97 16.43 -13.84
N ALA A 28 26.60 15.79 -12.72
CA ALA A 28 26.33 14.35 -12.77
C ALA A 28 25.10 14.12 -13.68
N PRO A 29 25.25 13.47 -14.85
CA PRO A 29 24.10 13.17 -15.71
C PRO A 29 23.13 12.26 -14.96
N ALA A 30 21.88 12.18 -15.43
CA ALA A 30 20.81 11.29 -14.91
C ALA A 30 21.24 9.82 -14.64
N SER A 31 22.40 9.41 -15.15
CA SER A 31 23.08 8.13 -14.94
C SER A 31 23.69 7.89 -13.56
N ALA A 32 24.03 8.93 -12.78
CA ALA A 32 24.84 8.75 -11.58
C ALA A 32 24.10 8.12 -10.37
N GLU A 33 22.77 8.21 -10.33
CA GLU A 33 21.96 7.73 -9.18
C GLU A 33 21.06 6.53 -9.49
N THR A 34 20.92 6.18 -10.78
CA THR A 34 20.18 4.98 -11.20
C THR A 34 20.99 3.72 -10.89
N PRO A 35 20.42 2.72 -10.19
CA PRO A 35 21.12 1.48 -9.83
C PRO A 35 21.62 0.66 -11.05
N ASP A 36 22.76 -0.02 -10.88
CA ASP A 36 23.42 -0.84 -11.90
C ASP A 36 22.52 -1.96 -12.41
N GLU A 37 21.69 -2.50 -11.52
CA GLU A 37 20.73 -3.57 -11.82
C GLU A 37 19.71 -3.12 -12.88
N THR A 38 19.29 -1.85 -12.85
CA THR A 38 18.37 -1.27 -13.84
C THR A 38 19.03 -1.16 -15.21
N TYR A 39 20.26 -0.66 -15.29
CA TYR A 39 21.01 -0.63 -16.55
C TYR A 39 21.17 -2.02 -17.15
N LYS A 40 21.51 -3.00 -16.31
CA LYS A 40 21.63 -4.39 -16.73
C LYS A 40 20.30 -4.95 -17.23
N ALA A 41 19.19 -4.67 -16.54
CA ALA A 41 17.85 -5.11 -16.95
C ALA A 41 17.39 -4.48 -18.28
N LEU A 42 17.84 -3.25 -18.57
CA LEU A 42 17.55 -2.54 -19.82
C LEU A 42 18.52 -2.89 -20.97
N GLY A 43 19.58 -3.65 -20.69
CA GLY A 43 20.62 -3.95 -21.68
C GLY A 43 21.46 -2.73 -22.08
N LEU A 44 21.61 -1.76 -21.17
CA LEU A 44 22.33 -0.51 -21.39
C LEU A 44 23.64 -0.44 -20.60
N SER A 45 24.60 0.32 -21.11
CA SER A 45 25.77 0.77 -20.35
C SER A 45 25.43 2.00 -19.51
N LYS A 46 26.15 2.22 -18.40
CA LYS A 46 26.05 3.49 -17.64
C LYS A 46 26.46 4.72 -18.45
N THR A 47 27.15 4.54 -19.56
CA THR A 47 27.51 5.62 -20.50
C THR A 47 26.39 5.92 -21.51
N ALA A 48 25.24 5.25 -21.41
CA ALA A 48 24.09 5.53 -22.27
C ALA A 48 23.67 7.00 -22.14
N THR A 49 23.31 7.59 -23.27
CA THR A 49 22.76 8.93 -23.35
C THR A 49 21.42 9.02 -22.62
N PRO A 50 20.97 10.23 -22.21
CA PRO A 50 19.65 10.41 -21.63
C PRO A 50 18.53 9.89 -22.54
N LYS A 51 18.67 10.05 -23.86
CA LYS A 51 17.72 9.50 -24.83
C LYS A 51 17.66 7.97 -24.79
N GLU A 52 18.81 7.28 -24.84
CA GLU A 52 18.84 5.81 -24.81
C GLU A 52 18.24 5.26 -23.52
N LEU A 53 18.52 5.91 -22.38
CA LEU A 53 17.94 5.53 -21.10
C LEU A 53 16.41 5.74 -21.08
N TYR A 54 15.94 6.92 -21.50
CA TYR A 54 14.51 7.24 -21.55
C TYR A 54 13.76 6.28 -22.48
N ASP A 55 14.24 6.08 -23.71
CA ASP A 55 13.59 5.20 -24.69
C ASP A 55 13.45 3.77 -24.16
N ALA A 56 14.49 3.26 -23.48
CA ALA A 56 14.47 1.91 -22.91
C ALA A 56 13.50 1.81 -21.71
N LEU A 57 13.45 2.85 -20.86
CA LEU A 57 12.52 2.93 -19.74
C LEU A 57 11.08 3.04 -20.20
N GLU A 58 10.77 3.95 -21.13
CA GLU A 58 9.44 4.16 -21.71
C GLU A 58 8.95 2.87 -22.37
N LYS A 59 9.80 2.23 -23.19
CA LYS A 59 9.48 0.94 -23.82
C LYS A 59 9.09 -0.13 -22.78
N ARG A 60 9.85 -0.25 -21.69
CA ARG A 60 9.55 -1.21 -20.61
C ARG A 60 8.28 -0.81 -19.85
N TYR A 61 8.09 0.48 -19.62
CA TYR A 61 6.97 1.04 -18.84
C TYR A 61 5.62 0.85 -19.54
N HIS A 62 5.56 0.98 -20.87
CA HIS A 62 4.35 0.76 -21.67
C HIS A 62 4.16 -0.69 -22.13
N ASP A 63 5.08 -1.61 -21.83
CA ASP A 63 4.95 -3.03 -22.16
C ASP A 63 3.92 -3.74 -21.24
N GLU A 64 2.87 -4.29 -21.83
CA GLU A 64 1.83 -5.05 -21.11
C GLU A 64 2.41 -6.27 -20.37
N ALA A 65 3.42 -6.93 -20.94
CA ALA A 65 4.09 -8.06 -20.27
C ALA A 65 4.79 -7.61 -18.98
N GLN A 66 5.21 -6.33 -18.92
CA GLN A 66 5.86 -5.70 -17.77
C GLN A 66 4.86 -5.04 -16.82
N GLY A 67 3.55 -5.11 -17.09
CA GLY A 67 2.50 -4.63 -16.20
C GLY A 67 1.84 -3.31 -16.58
N ALA A 68 2.02 -2.84 -17.82
CA ALA A 68 1.13 -1.85 -18.41
C ALA A 68 -0.24 -2.45 -18.77
N GLY A 69 -1.19 -1.61 -19.17
CA GLY A 69 -2.47 -2.06 -19.72
C GLY A 69 -3.51 -2.43 -18.67
N LYS A 70 -4.43 -3.34 -19.07
CA LYS A 70 -5.57 -3.77 -18.24
C LYS A 70 -5.25 -4.94 -17.29
N GLY A 71 -4.05 -5.52 -17.38
CA GLY A 71 -3.67 -6.71 -16.63
C GLY A 71 -4.33 -8.02 -17.12
N SER A 72 -3.91 -9.14 -16.53
CA SER A 72 -4.32 -10.48 -16.94
C SER A 72 -5.78 -10.81 -16.63
N LEU A 73 -6.37 -10.10 -15.67
CA LEU A 73 -7.76 -10.27 -15.22
C LEU A 73 -8.77 -9.37 -15.97
N SER A 74 -8.33 -8.70 -17.04
CA SER A 74 -9.12 -7.74 -17.81
C SER A 74 -10.44 -8.24 -18.40
N LYS A 75 -10.64 -9.56 -18.51
CA LYS A 75 -11.91 -10.15 -18.95
C LYS A 75 -13.03 -10.10 -17.90
N PHE A 76 -12.71 -9.76 -16.65
CA PHE A 76 -13.66 -9.75 -15.53
C PHE A 76 -14.17 -8.35 -15.17
N TRP A 77 -13.60 -7.30 -15.76
CA TRP A 77 -13.95 -5.93 -15.43
C TRP A 77 -13.85 -5.02 -16.65
N GLU A 78 -14.61 -3.93 -16.64
CA GLU A 78 -14.52 -2.87 -17.65
C GLU A 78 -14.25 -1.53 -16.96
N PRO A 79 -13.57 -0.58 -17.64
CA PRO A 79 -13.30 0.72 -17.07
C PRO A 79 -14.60 1.51 -16.88
N ILE A 80 -14.67 2.27 -15.79
CA ILE A 80 -15.73 3.26 -15.55
C ILE A 80 -15.25 4.65 -15.99
N PRO A 81 -16.12 5.69 -16.06
CA PRO A 81 -15.73 6.98 -16.63
C PRO A 81 -14.49 7.65 -16.02
N ILE A 82 -14.20 7.41 -14.74
CA ILE A 82 -13.03 7.97 -14.05
C ILE A 82 -11.73 7.19 -14.35
N SER A 83 -11.81 5.91 -14.75
CA SER A 83 -10.64 5.05 -15.00
C SER A 83 -9.70 5.62 -16.06
N LYS A 84 -10.24 6.41 -16.99
CA LYS A 84 -9.46 7.11 -18.02
C LYS A 84 -8.47 8.16 -17.49
N TYR A 85 -8.63 8.60 -16.24
CA TYR A 85 -7.69 9.51 -15.59
C TYR A 85 -6.74 8.78 -14.64
N LEU A 86 -7.09 7.56 -14.20
CA LEU A 86 -6.28 6.74 -13.29
C LEU A 86 -5.30 5.84 -14.03
N ASN A 87 -5.64 5.42 -15.26
CA ASN A 87 -4.71 4.79 -16.19
C ASN A 87 -4.86 5.43 -17.59
N PRO A 88 -4.29 6.63 -17.78
CA PRO A 88 -4.52 7.42 -18.98
C PRO A 88 -3.94 6.79 -20.25
N HIS A 89 -2.79 6.11 -20.16
CA HIS A 89 -2.16 5.44 -21.30
C HIS A 89 -3.10 4.43 -21.96
N THR A 90 -3.87 3.68 -21.17
CA THR A 90 -4.76 2.63 -21.68
C THR A 90 -6.14 3.13 -22.09
N PHE A 91 -6.68 4.13 -21.39
CA PHE A 91 -8.11 4.44 -21.45
C PHE A 91 -8.45 5.88 -21.88
N TYR A 92 -7.50 6.81 -21.83
CA TYR A 92 -7.81 8.20 -22.10
C TYR A 92 -8.11 8.45 -23.58
N LYS A 93 -9.20 9.18 -23.83
CA LYS A 93 -9.52 9.77 -25.12
C LYS A 93 -9.91 11.23 -24.91
N PRO A 94 -9.47 12.14 -25.79
CA PRO A 94 -9.86 13.55 -25.71
C PRO A 94 -11.40 13.72 -25.72
N PRO A 95 -11.92 14.74 -25.02
CA PRO A 95 -13.32 15.10 -25.12
C PRO A 95 -13.63 15.63 -26.52
N GLN A 96 -14.79 15.24 -27.05
CA GLN A 96 -15.24 15.63 -28.41
C GLN A 96 -16.03 16.95 -28.43
N THR A 97 -16.21 17.59 -27.28
CA THR A 97 -17.08 18.76 -27.11
C THR A 97 -16.42 20.10 -27.43
N VAL A 98 -15.08 20.15 -27.51
CA VAL A 98 -14.30 21.37 -27.81
C VAL A 98 -13.43 21.10 -29.03
N ASP A 99 -13.77 21.73 -30.15
CA ASP A 99 -13.08 21.62 -31.44
C ASP A 99 -12.30 22.90 -31.73
N VAL A 100 -11.13 23.01 -31.13
CA VAL A 100 -10.26 24.18 -31.24
C VAL A 100 -8.83 23.70 -31.42
N ASP A 101 -8.18 24.21 -32.46
CA ASP A 101 -6.73 24.18 -32.56
C ASP A 101 -6.17 25.35 -31.74
N ALA A 102 -5.68 25.04 -30.55
CA ALA A 102 -5.30 26.04 -29.55
C ALA A 102 -3.79 26.21 -29.51
N THR A 103 -3.34 27.46 -29.61
CA THR A 103 -1.95 27.82 -29.30
C THR A 103 -1.69 27.73 -27.80
N ARG A 104 -0.41 27.67 -27.42
CA ARG A 104 0.07 27.74 -26.04
C ARG A 104 -0.58 28.86 -25.21
N ALA A 105 -0.65 30.08 -25.77
CA ALA A 105 -1.25 31.22 -25.08
C ALA A 105 -2.77 31.06 -24.90
N GLN A 106 -3.46 30.56 -25.92
CA GLN A 106 -4.91 30.32 -25.89
C GLN A 106 -5.30 29.22 -24.88
N CYS A 107 -4.42 28.23 -24.64
CA CYS A 107 -4.63 27.28 -23.55
C CYS A 107 -4.81 28.01 -22.21
N VAL A 108 -3.89 28.92 -21.88
CA VAL A 108 -3.92 29.65 -20.61
C VAL A 108 -5.11 30.61 -20.57
N GLU A 109 -5.32 31.40 -21.62
CA GLU A 109 -6.41 32.39 -21.71
C GLU A 109 -7.79 31.76 -21.49
N CYS A 110 -8.08 30.65 -22.18
CA CYS A 110 -9.34 29.93 -22.03
C CYS A 110 -9.46 29.28 -20.64
N HIS A 111 -8.39 28.63 -20.16
CA HIS A 111 -8.42 27.93 -18.86
C HIS A 111 -8.39 28.84 -17.65
N GLN A 112 -8.01 30.12 -17.79
CA GLN A 112 -8.24 31.13 -16.76
C GLN A 112 -9.73 31.36 -16.49
N GLN A 113 -10.60 31.12 -17.47
CA GLN A 113 -12.04 31.28 -17.32
C GLN A 113 -12.73 29.95 -17.00
N THR A 114 -12.32 28.86 -17.67
CA THR A 114 -13.01 27.56 -17.55
C THR A 114 -12.53 26.72 -16.37
N THR A 115 -11.23 26.78 -16.04
CA THR A 115 -10.63 26.06 -14.91
C THR A 115 -9.62 26.95 -14.16
N PRO A 116 -10.04 28.09 -13.59
CA PRO A 116 -9.14 29.10 -13.03
C PRO A 116 -8.16 28.55 -12.00
N GLY A 117 -8.59 27.58 -11.18
CA GLY A 117 -7.71 26.93 -10.20
C GLY A 117 -6.47 26.29 -10.82
N TRP A 118 -6.61 25.63 -11.98
CA TRP A 118 -5.49 25.00 -12.68
C TRP A 118 -4.56 26.03 -13.31
N ALA A 119 -5.11 27.07 -13.94
CA ALA A 119 -4.31 28.16 -14.46
C ALA A 119 -3.50 28.86 -13.35
N HIS A 120 -4.16 29.19 -12.23
CA HIS A 120 -3.50 29.83 -11.08
C HIS A 120 -2.43 28.94 -10.42
N SER A 121 -2.69 27.64 -10.25
CA SER A 121 -1.69 26.72 -9.71
C SER A 121 -0.47 26.58 -10.63
N TRP A 122 -0.69 26.46 -11.95
CA TRP A 122 0.41 26.43 -12.92
C TRP A 122 1.21 27.75 -12.90
N GLN A 123 0.55 28.90 -12.87
CA GLN A 123 1.19 30.22 -12.77
C GLN A 123 2.01 30.43 -11.50
N LYS A 124 1.74 29.68 -10.42
CA LYS A 124 2.55 29.70 -9.18
C LYS A 124 3.64 28.63 -9.16
N SER A 125 3.57 27.67 -10.08
CA SER A 125 4.52 26.57 -10.15
C SER A 125 5.87 27.01 -10.70
N VAL A 126 6.89 26.19 -10.46
CA VAL A 126 8.18 26.32 -11.15
C VAL A 126 8.04 26.10 -12.66
N HIS A 127 7.12 25.22 -13.09
CA HIS A 127 6.86 24.96 -14.50
C HIS A 127 6.42 26.22 -15.27
N GLY A 128 5.62 27.09 -14.64
CA GLY A 128 5.22 28.37 -15.22
C GLY A 128 6.26 29.49 -15.11
N ASN A 129 7.30 29.33 -14.28
CA ASN A 129 8.24 30.41 -13.92
C ASN A 129 9.71 29.94 -13.84
N LEU A 130 10.21 29.29 -14.89
CA LEU A 130 11.59 28.79 -14.90
C LEU A 130 12.65 29.90 -14.72
N ASP A 131 12.38 31.08 -15.25
CA ASP A 131 13.29 32.23 -15.13
C ASP A 131 13.41 32.76 -13.69
N GLU A 132 12.38 32.62 -12.86
CA GLU A 132 12.47 32.94 -11.43
C GLU A 132 13.60 32.12 -10.80
N ILE A 133 13.60 30.80 -11.04
CA ILE A 133 14.61 29.87 -10.50
C ILE A 133 16.01 30.18 -11.05
N ARG A 134 16.13 30.48 -12.35
CA ARG A 134 17.42 30.84 -12.97
C ARG A 134 18.05 32.07 -12.31
N ASN A 135 17.22 33.03 -11.92
CA ASN A 135 17.66 34.32 -11.37
C ASN A 135 17.85 34.33 -9.85
N LEU A 136 17.56 33.23 -9.14
CA LEU A 136 17.78 33.16 -7.69
C LEU A 136 19.25 33.36 -7.31
N PRO A 137 19.57 33.93 -6.15
CA PRO A 137 20.93 33.91 -5.63
C PRO A 137 21.31 32.48 -5.20
N ASP A 138 22.60 32.13 -5.23
CA ASP A 138 23.08 30.79 -4.83
C ASP A 138 22.90 30.50 -3.33
N SER A 139 22.62 31.53 -2.52
CA SER A 139 22.26 31.40 -1.11
C SER A 139 20.80 30.99 -0.87
N ASP A 140 19.92 31.08 -1.89
CA ASP A 140 18.53 30.64 -1.78
C ASP A 140 18.45 29.12 -1.70
N SER A 141 17.64 28.57 -0.80
CA SER A 141 17.51 27.13 -0.61
C SER A 141 16.92 26.39 -1.81
N ARG A 142 16.31 27.12 -2.75
CA ARG A 142 15.82 26.61 -4.04
C ARG A 142 16.89 26.61 -5.14
N ALA A 143 18.06 27.22 -4.93
CA ALA A 143 19.07 27.42 -5.97
C ALA A 143 19.56 26.12 -6.64
N TYR A 144 19.50 24.99 -5.93
CA TYR A 144 19.84 23.68 -6.50
C TYR A 144 18.98 23.31 -7.73
N LYS A 145 17.76 23.89 -7.85
CA LYS A 145 16.87 23.68 -8.99
C LYS A 145 17.43 24.24 -10.29
N LYS A 146 18.37 25.21 -10.25
CA LYS A 146 19.07 25.70 -11.46
C LYS A 146 19.81 24.58 -12.18
N ALA A 147 20.47 23.70 -11.42
CA ALA A 147 21.16 22.54 -11.97
C ALA A 147 20.15 21.54 -12.57
N MET A 148 19.01 21.33 -11.91
CA MET A 148 17.95 20.47 -12.44
C MET A 148 17.34 21.00 -13.74
N ILE A 149 17.17 22.32 -13.88
CA ILE A 149 16.69 22.92 -15.14
C ILE A 149 17.68 22.62 -16.27
N LYS A 150 18.99 22.79 -16.02
CA LYS A 150 20.02 22.47 -17.02
C LYS A 150 20.05 20.98 -17.37
N GLU A 151 19.84 20.10 -16.39
CA GLU A 151 19.72 18.66 -16.62
C GLU A 151 18.52 18.34 -17.53
N VAL A 152 17.35 18.93 -17.24
CA VAL A 152 16.15 18.78 -18.07
C VAL A 152 16.40 19.30 -19.50
N GLU A 153 17.02 20.47 -19.65
CA GLU A 153 17.38 21.01 -20.97
C GLU A 153 18.32 20.07 -21.73
N ALA A 154 19.33 19.51 -21.06
CA ALA A 154 20.25 18.55 -21.65
C ALA A 154 19.54 17.23 -22.05
N ASN A 155 18.61 16.74 -21.23
CA ASN A 155 17.79 15.56 -21.56
C ASN A 155 16.96 15.82 -22.83
N LEU A 156 16.26 16.96 -22.89
CA LEU A 156 15.44 17.33 -24.04
C LEU A 156 16.27 17.57 -25.31
N GLN A 157 17.47 18.15 -25.18
CA GLN A 157 18.42 18.31 -26.28
C GLN A 157 18.91 16.96 -26.79
N SER A 158 19.23 16.01 -25.90
CA SER A 158 19.59 14.64 -26.27
C SER A 158 18.47 13.93 -27.03
N MET A 159 17.20 14.29 -26.78
CA MET A 159 16.03 13.74 -27.46
C MET A 159 15.61 14.52 -28.71
N GLY A 160 16.26 15.64 -29.01
CA GLY A 160 15.89 16.53 -30.12
C GLY A 160 14.61 17.33 -29.89
N ALA A 161 14.07 17.34 -28.66
CA ALA A 161 12.88 18.09 -28.28
C ALA A 161 13.18 19.56 -27.93
N LEU A 162 14.45 19.89 -27.71
CA LEU A 162 14.96 21.25 -27.52
C LEU A 162 16.21 21.44 -28.39
N LYS A 163 16.37 22.59 -29.04
CA LYS A 163 17.56 22.86 -29.86
C LYS A 163 18.79 23.01 -28.96
N SER A 164 19.94 22.57 -29.47
CA SER A 164 21.22 22.74 -28.76
C SER A 164 21.48 24.22 -28.48
N GLY A 165 21.76 24.56 -27.21
CA GLY A 165 21.99 25.92 -26.75
C GLY A 165 20.74 26.76 -26.53
N GLU A 166 19.54 26.22 -26.78
CA GLU A 166 18.27 26.87 -26.43
C GLU A 166 17.89 26.57 -24.98
N ASN A 167 17.34 27.56 -24.28
CA ASN A 167 16.80 27.40 -22.94
C ASN A 167 15.32 27.05 -23.00
N LEU A 168 14.86 26.19 -22.10
CA LEU A 168 13.44 25.88 -21.95
C LEU A 168 12.71 27.09 -21.34
N LYS A 169 11.84 27.75 -22.09
CA LYS A 169 11.18 28.99 -21.64
C LYS A 169 10.22 28.76 -20.48
N GLU A 170 9.35 27.78 -20.64
CA GLU A 170 8.36 27.32 -19.66
C GLU A 170 8.03 25.85 -19.89
N VAL A 171 7.34 25.23 -18.94
CA VAL A 171 6.61 23.98 -19.14
C VAL A 171 5.12 24.32 -19.01
N GLY A 172 4.49 24.58 -20.14
CA GLY A 172 3.11 25.05 -20.23
C GLY A 172 2.10 23.90 -20.34
N CYS A 173 0.81 24.25 -20.42
CA CYS A 173 -0.28 23.28 -20.56
C CYS A 173 -0.04 22.34 -21.75
N ILE A 174 0.38 22.91 -22.88
CA ILE A 174 0.56 22.18 -24.14
C ILE A 174 1.72 21.18 -24.09
N ASP A 175 2.78 21.45 -23.32
CA ASP A 175 3.92 20.54 -23.22
C ASP A 175 3.52 19.21 -22.59
N CYS A 176 2.72 19.27 -21.52
CA CYS A 176 2.23 18.08 -20.84
C CYS A 176 1.03 17.46 -21.55
N HIS A 177 0.05 18.29 -21.95
CA HIS A 177 -1.25 17.80 -22.45
C HIS A 177 -1.33 17.61 -23.96
N VAL A 178 -0.28 17.92 -24.72
CA VAL A 178 -0.19 17.62 -26.16
C VAL A 178 1.19 17.00 -26.42
N GLY A 179 2.26 17.76 -26.21
CA GLY A 179 3.63 17.28 -26.32
C GLY A 179 4.66 18.39 -26.11
N VAL A 180 5.82 18.01 -25.56
CA VAL A 180 6.91 18.94 -25.27
C VAL A 180 7.37 19.66 -26.54
N GLY A 181 7.48 20.98 -26.47
CA GLY A 181 7.95 21.81 -27.58
C GLY A 181 6.92 22.08 -28.67
N LYS A 182 5.65 21.72 -28.46
CA LYS A 182 4.55 22.07 -29.36
C LYS A 182 4.13 23.54 -29.17
N ASP A 183 3.79 24.20 -30.28
CA ASP A 183 3.30 25.59 -30.30
C ASP A 183 1.77 25.68 -30.29
N HIS A 184 1.10 24.69 -30.89
CA HIS A 184 -0.35 24.55 -30.96
C HIS A 184 -0.75 23.07 -30.97
N GLY A 185 -2.02 22.79 -30.73
CA GLY A 185 -2.56 21.44 -30.76
C GLY A 185 -4.09 21.39 -30.78
N GLN A 186 -4.62 20.36 -31.44
CA GLN A 186 -6.05 20.18 -31.61
C GLN A 186 -6.68 19.50 -30.38
N HIS A 187 -7.52 20.23 -29.65
CA HIS A 187 -8.10 19.79 -28.38
C HIS A 187 -8.87 18.46 -28.46
N LYS A 188 -9.64 18.22 -29.53
CA LYS A 188 -10.47 17.01 -29.64
C LYS A 188 -9.72 15.74 -30.08
N THR A 189 -8.47 15.87 -30.55
CA THR A 189 -7.70 14.73 -31.09
C THR A 189 -6.33 14.54 -30.43
N GLU A 190 -5.70 15.60 -29.96
CA GLU A 190 -4.31 15.56 -29.48
C GLU A 190 -4.17 15.76 -27.97
N LEU A 191 -5.25 16.15 -27.28
CA LEU A 191 -5.23 16.30 -25.82
C LEU A 191 -4.95 14.93 -25.17
N LYS A 192 -3.99 14.89 -24.26
CA LYS A 192 -3.65 13.71 -23.44
C LYS A 192 -3.67 14.02 -21.95
N MET A 193 -3.84 12.98 -21.14
CA MET A 193 -3.52 13.02 -19.73
C MET A 193 -2.08 12.54 -19.56
N PRO A 194 -1.18 13.34 -18.96
CA PRO A 194 0.22 12.97 -18.80
C PRO A 194 0.33 11.75 -17.87
N ASP A 195 0.92 10.67 -18.39
CA ASP A 195 1.34 9.53 -17.59
C ASP A 195 2.76 9.74 -17.04
N ALA A 196 3.30 8.76 -16.31
CA ALA A 196 4.63 8.88 -15.73
C ALA A 196 5.75 9.02 -16.79
N ALA A 197 5.61 8.37 -17.95
CA ALA A 197 6.59 8.48 -19.04
C ALA A 197 6.61 9.91 -19.63
N ALA A 198 5.44 10.53 -19.81
CA ALA A 198 5.36 11.93 -20.24
C ALA A 198 6.11 12.89 -19.29
N CYS A 199 6.11 12.64 -17.98
CA CYS A 199 6.94 13.39 -17.03
C CYS A 199 8.43 13.04 -17.17
N GLY A 200 8.73 11.75 -17.40
CA GLY A 200 10.08 11.21 -17.53
C GLY A 200 10.85 11.71 -18.75
N GLN A 201 10.16 12.24 -19.78
CA GLN A 201 10.80 12.85 -20.94
C GLN A 201 11.71 14.04 -20.54
N CYS A 202 11.28 14.82 -19.55
CA CYS A 202 12.08 15.87 -18.93
C CYS A 202 12.87 15.32 -17.73
N HIS A 203 12.16 14.66 -16.82
CA HIS A 203 12.67 14.19 -15.52
C HIS A 203 13.21 12.76 -15.59
N VAL A 204 14.16 12.52 -16.50
CA VAL A 204 14.72 11.18 -16.78
C VAL A 204 15.27 10.54 -15.52
N GLN A 205 16.01 11.30 -14.69
CA GLN A 205 16.56 10.79 -13.44
C GLN A 205 15.46 10.29 -12.49
N GLN A 206 14.46 11.11 -12.18
CA GLN A 206 13.41 10.72 -11.22
C GLN A 206 12.55 9.57 -11.75
N PHE A 207 12.31 9.53 -13.06
CA PHE A 207 11.62 8.41 -13.70
C PHE A 207 12.44 7.11 -13.61
N ALA A 208 13.74 7.17 -13.90
CA ALA A 208 14.65 6.03 -13.78
C ALA A 208 14.78 5.53 -12.34
N GLU A 209 14.88 6.45 -11.36
CA GLU A 209 14.89 6.13 -9.93
C GLU A 209 13.62 5.38 -9.51
N ARG A 210 12.43 5.87 -9.90
CA ARG A 210 11.17 5.19 -9.61
C ARG A 210 11.10 3.83 -10.32
N GLU A 211 11.43 3.77 -11.60
CA GLU A 211 11.42 2.50 -12.36
C GLU A 211 12.43 1.48 -11.83
N SER A 212 13.51 1.91 -11.17
CA SER A 212 14.49 1.01 -10.56
C SER A 212 13.94 0.20 -9.38
N GLU A 213 12.76 0.54 -8.84
CA GLU A 213 12.08 -0.30 -7.85
C GLU A 213 11.78 -1.69 -8.40
N ARG A 214 11.55 -1.81 -9.72
CA ARG A 214 11.35 -3.09 -10.43
C ARG A 214 12.55 -4.02 -10.32
N ASP A 215 13.75 -3.44 -10.31
CA ASP A 215 15.01 -4.18 -10.44
C ASP A 215 15.69 -4.38 -9.07
N THR A 216 15.59 -3.39 -8.19
CA THR A 216 16.26 -3.37 -6.88
C THR A 216 15.50 -4.15 -5.79
N PHE A 217 14.23 -4.51 -6.03
CA PHE A 217 13.40 -5.19 -5.05
C PHE A 217 13.06 -6.61 -5.45
N THR A 218 14.08 -7.46 -5.42
CA THR A 218 13.94 -8.91 -5.59
C THR A 218 14.09 -9.59 -4.23
N TRP A 219 13.10 -10.42 -3.89
CA TRP A 219 13.03 -11.12 -2.61
C TRP A 219 13.82 -12.42 -2.65
N PRO A 220 14.72 -12.68 -1.68
CA PRO A 220 15.66 -13.81 -1.75
C PRO A 220 14.99 -15.17 -1.49
N GLN A 221 13.76 -15.21 -0.99
CA GLN A 221 12.97 -16.42 -0.86
C GLN A 221 11.59 -16.22 -1.46
N ASP A 222 11.40 -15.51 -2.58
CA ASP A 222 10.09 -15.36 -3.24
C ASP A 222 8.94 -15.02 -2.25
N GLN A 223 9.19 -14.12 -1.31
CA GLN A 223 8.15 -13.65 -0.37
C GLN A 223 7.10 -12.82 -1.12
N TRP A 224 7.55 -12.03 -2.09
CA TRP A 224 6.72 -11.33 -3.05
C TRP A 224 7.30 -11.53 -4.45
N LYS A 225 6.46 -11.26 -5.46
CA LYS A 225 6.93 -11.18 -6.85
C LYS A 225 8.02 -10.09 -6.97
N PRO A 226 8.99 -10.24 -7.88
CA PRO A 226 9.99 -9.20 -8.13
C PRO A 226 9.35 -7.83 -8.37
N GLY A 227 9.98 -6.79 -7.81
CA GLY A 227 9.51 -5.42 -7.85
C GLY A 227 8.30 -5.11 -6.96
N HIS A 228 7.78 -6.06 -6.17
CA HIS A 228 6.64 -5.83 -5.27
C HIS A 228 7.04 -5.93 -3.79
N PRO A 229 6.34 -5.17 -2.91
CA PRO A 229 5.50 -4.00 -3.21
C PRO A 229 6.32 -2.78 -3.64
N SER A 230 5.83 -1.99 -4.59
CA SER A 230 6.50 -0.74 -5.03
C SER A 230 5.52 0.24 -5.67
N HIS A 231 5.94 1.51 -5.81
CA HIS A 231 5.18 2.48 -6.58
C HIS A 231 5.22 2.17 -8.08
N ALA A 232 6.36 1.68 -8.57
CA ALA A 232 6.55 1.28 -9.98
C ALA A 232 5.55 0.21 -10.47
N LEU A 233 5.01 -0.61 -9.57
CA LEU A 233 4.08 -1.71 -9.87
C LEU A 233 2.75 -1.63 -9.10
N SER A 234 2.44 -0.46 -8.53
CA SER A 234 1.25 -0.26 -7.69
C SER A 234 -0.06 -0.53 -8.43
N TYR A 235 -0.22 -0.01 -9.65
CA TYR A 235 -1.42 -0.23 -10.46
C TYR A 235 -1.54 -1.69 -10.93
N LYS A 236 -0.41 -2.31 -11.33
CA LYS A 236 -0.36 -3.74 -11.67
C LYS A 236 -0.83 -4.59 -10.48
N ALA A 237 -0.36 -4.31 -9.27
CA ALA A 237 -0.80 -5.04 -8.07
C ALA A 237 -2.32 -4.92 -7.83
N ASN A 238 -2.90 -3.74 -8.11
CA ASN A 238 -4.34 -3.50 -7.99
C ASN A 238 -5.16 -4.29 -9.02
N VAL A 239 -4.83 -4.19 -10.32
CA VAL A 239 -5.63 -4.84 -11.38
C VAL A 239 -5.43 -6.35 -11.48
N GLU A 240 -4.35 -6.87 -10.88
CA GLU A 240 -4.10 -8.31 -10.74
C GLU A 240 -4.70 -8.89 -9.44
N ASN A 241 -5.34 -8.07 -8.60
CA ASN A 241 -6.07 -8.54 -7.44
C ASN A 241 -7.42 -9.14 -7.87
N ALA A 242 -7.66 -10.41 -7.49
CA ALA A 242 -8.80 -11.18 -7.97
C ALA A 242 -10.14 -10.59 -7.51
N ILE A 243 -10.28 -10.21 -6.25
CA ILE A 243 -11.54 -9.61 -5.78
C ILE A 243 -11.76 -8.21 -6.35
N TRP A 244 -10.70 -7.42 -6.55
CA TRP A 244 -10.81 -6.12 -7.25
C TRP A 244 -11.33 -6.31 -8.67
N ALA A 245 -10.86 -7.34 -9.39
CA ALA A 245 -11.33 -7.65 -10.74
C ALA A 245 -12.74 -8.27 -10.76
N ALA A 246 -13.10 -9.04 -9.73
CA ALA A 246 -14.34 -9.83 -9.70
C ALA A 246 -15.55 -9.08 -9.12
N MET A 247 -15.35 -8.08 -8.27
CA MET A 247 -16.45 -7.40 -7.58
C MET A 247 -17.28 -6.53 -8.53
N GLU A 248 -18.60 -6.60 -8.36
CA GLU A 248 -19.58 -5.85 -9.17
C GLU A 248 -19.59 -4.35 -8.82
N GLN A 249 -19.22 -3.99 -7.59
CA GLN A 249 -19.23 -2.61 -7.09
C GLN A 249 -18.02 -1.84 -7.62
N ARG A 250 -18.02 -1.50 -8.91
CA ARG A 250 -16.87 -0.89 -9.60
C ARG A 250 -16.46 0.45 -9.00
N GLU A 251 -17.38 1.27 -8.53
CA GLU A 251 -17.05 2.53 -7.85
C GLU A 251 -16.30 2.30 -6.52
N VAL A 252 -16.59 1.21 -5.82
CA VAL A 252 -15.84 0.81 -4.61
C VAL A 252 -14.46 0.28 -4.99
N ALA A 253 -14.38 -0.59 -6.01
CA ALA A 253 -13.11 -1.09 -6.54
C ALA A 253 -12.20 0.06 -7.00
N GLU A 254 -12.76 1.11 -7.60
CA GLU A 254 -12.00 2.26 -8.06
C GLU A 254 -11.45 3.11 -6.90
N GLY A 255 -12.05 3.03 -5.71
CA GLY A 255 -11.47 3.55 -4.48
C GLY A 255 -10.09 2.95 -4.19
N CYS A 256 -9.89 1.65 -4.43
CA CYS A 256 -8.58 1.01 -4.39
C CYS A 256 -7.66 1.60 -5.47
N THR A 257 -8.16 1.72 -6.70
CA THR A 257 -7.38 2.25 -7.84
C THR A 257 -6.85 3.66 -7.57
N PHE A 258 -7.61 4.53 -6.90
CA PHE A 258 -7.16 5.87 -6.51
C PHE A 258 -5.90 5.87 -5.63
N CYS A 259 -5.69 4.85 -4.80
CA CYS A 259 -4.48 4.71 -3.99
C CYS A 259 -3.30 4.11 -4.76
N HIS A 260 -3.59 3.45 -5.90
CA HIS A 260 -2.63 2.66 -6.68
C HIS A 260 -2.24 3.30 -8.03
N THR A 261 -2.44 4.62 -8.19
CA THR A 261 -1.97 5.39 -9.35
C THR A 261 -0.48 5.82 -9.38
N PRO A 262 0.35 5.68 -8.33
CA PRO A 262 1.77 6.07 -8.42
C PRO A 262 2.56 5.38 -9.53
N GLN A 263 2.08 4.25 -10.08
CA GLN A 263 2.63 3.65 -11.29
C GLN A 263 2.32 4.50 -12.52
N THR A 264 1.04 4.85 -12.71
CA THR A 264 0.51 5.42 -13.96
C THR A 264 0.73 6.92 -14.08
N THR A 265 0.81 7.65 -12.97
CA THR A 265 0.93 9.11 -12.93
C THR A 265 1.91 9.57 -11.85
N CYS A 266 2.56 10.72 -12.05
CA CYS A 266 3.52 11.27 -11.09
C CYS A 266 2.94 12.32 -10.13
N ASN A 267 1.62 12.52 -10.09
CA ASN A 267 0.99 13.62 -9.34
C ASN A 267 0.38 13.21 -7.99
N SER A 268 0.77 12.05 -7.45
CA SER A 268 0.25 11.54 -6.17
C SER A 268 0.86 12.24 -4.95
N CYS A 269 2.15 12.63 -5.01
CA CYS A 269 2.84 13.27 -3.87
C CYS A 269 3.00 14.79 -4.04
N HIS A 270 3.38 15.25 -5.24
CA HIS A 270 3.40 16.67 -5.60
C HIS A 270 2.25 16.92 -6.57
N THR A 271 1.12 17.38 -6.03
CA THR A 271 -0.13 17.35 -6.75
C THR A 271 -0.18 18.38 -7.89
N ARG A 272 -1.01 18.06 -8.88
CA ARG A 272 -1.30 18.97 -9.99
C ARG A 272 -2.09 20.19 -9.48
N HIS A 273 -1.92 21.40 -10.02
CA HIS A 273 -1.01 21.79 -11.10
C HIS A 273 0.17 22.63 -10.60
N GLU A 274 0.41 22.64 -9.29
CA GLU A 274 1.55 23.36 -8.70
C GLU A 274 2.83 22.51 -8.71
N PHE A 275 2.70 21.18 -8.62
CA PHE A 275 3.80 20.20 -8.65
C PHE A 275 4.89 20.55 -7.61
N SER A 276 4.44 20.91 -6.41
CA SER A 276 5.31 21.46 -5.38
C SER A 276 6.17 20.38 -4.72
N ALA A 277 7.49 20.48 -4.88
CA ALA A 277 8.42 19.63 -4.13
C ALA A 277 8.36 19.88 -2.61
N VAL A 278 7.92 21.07 -2.19
CA VAL A 278 7.66 21.40 -0.77
C VAL A 278 6.51 20.55 -0.24
N GLU A 279 5.39 20.51 -0.97
CA GLU A 279 4.23 19.67 -0.66
C GLU A 279 4.63 18.20 -0.56
N ALA A 280 5.33 17.68 -1.57
CA ALA A 280 5.74 16.27 -1.61
C ALA A 280 6.71 15.85 -0.51
N ARG A 281 7.38 16.77 0.18
CA ARG A 281 8.28 16.47 1.31
C ARG A 281 7.56 16.40 2.65
N LYS A 282 6.33 16.91 2.74
CA LYS A 282 5.55 16.91 3.96
C LYS A 282 4.86 15.54 4.14
N PRO A 283 4.81 14.98 5.36
CA PRO A 283 4.15 13.70 5.65
C PRO A 283 2.72 13.56 5.11
N GLN A 284 1.95 14.66 5.01
CA GLN A 284 0.57 14.65 4.51
C GLN A 284 0.48 14.19 3.05
N ALA A 285 1.53 14.36 2.25
CA ALA A 285 1.55 13.88 0.86
C ALA A 285 1.45 12.35 0.77
N CYS A 286 1.83 11.61 1.82
CA CYS A 286 1.71 10.16 1.89
C CYS A 286 0.35 9.71 2.45
N ALA A 287 -0.35 10.60 3.17
CA ALA A 287 -1.46 10.25 4.05
C ALA A 287 -2.69 9.73 3.30
N GLN A 288 -2.91 10.10 2.04
CA GLN A 288 -4.06 9.63 1.28
C GLN A 288 -4.03 8.11 1.03
N CYS A 289 -2.84 7.53 0.86
CA CYS A 289 -2.68 6.11 0.56
C CYS A 289 -2.14 5.31 1.76
N HIS A 290 -1.22 5.89 2.53
CA HIS A 290 -0.56 5.23 3.67
C HIS A 290 -1.27 5.54 5.00
N ASN A 291 -2.53 5.09 5.11
CA ASN A 291 -3.39 5.26 6.29
C ASN A 291 -4.29 4.03 6.48
N GLY A 292 -5.14 4.05 7.51
CA GLY A 292 -6.31 3.18 7.55
C GLY A 292 -6.08 1.82 8.19
N VAL A 293 -6.95 0.86 7.89
CA VAL A 293 -7.12 -0.33 8.72
C VAL A 293 -6.06 -1.40 8.51
N ASP A 294 -5.49 -1.48 7.32
CA ASP A 294 -4.50 -2.47 6.87
C ASP A 294 -3.09 -1.89 6.75
N HIS A 295 -2.92 -0.56 6.84
CA HIS A 295 -1.61 0.07 6.87
C HIS A 295 -1.67 1.51 7.43
N ASN A 296 -1.84 1.61 8.75
CA ASN A 296 -1.94 2.90 9.47
C ASN A 296 -0.59 3.63 9.64
N GLU A 297 0.26 3.72 8.60
CA GLU A 297 1.57 4.35 8.73
C GLU A 297 1.47 5.84 9.08
N PHE A 298 0.56 6.59 8.46
CA PHE A 298 0.39 8.00 8.75
C PHE A 298 -0.05 8.23 10.19
N GLU A 299 -1.06 7.49 10.68
CA GLU A 299 -1.52 7.57 12.06
C GLU A 299 -0.43 7.13 13.04
N GLY A 300 0.27 6.05 12.71
CA GLY A 300 1.42 5.56 13.46
C GLY A 300 2.51 6.62 13.59
N TYR A 301 2.92 7.23 12.47
CA TYR A 301 3.90 8.29 12.45
C TYR A 301 3.44 9.52 13.24
N MET A 302 2.23 10.02 13.00
CA MET A 302 1.71 11.24 13.61
C MET A 302 1.54 11.11 15.13
N LEU A 303 1.23 9.91 15.64
CA LEU A 303 1.13 9.63 17.08
C LEU A 303 2.49 9.28 17.73
N SER A 304 3.54 9.09 16.93
CA SER A 304 4.89 8.88 17.45
C SER A 304 5.53 10.18 17.94
N LYS A 305 6.67 10.08 18.63
CA LYS A 305 7.48 11.27 18.95
C LYS A 305 8.07 11.95 17.72
N HIS A 306 8.38 11.21 16.65
CA HIS A 306 8.82 11.82 15.39
C HIS A 306 7.74 12.73 14.80
N GLY A 307 6.52 12.19 14.66
CA GLY A 307 5.38 12.95 14.14
C GLY A 307 4.91 14.05 15.07
N THR A 308 5.03 13.88 16.40
CA THR A 308 4.71 14.94 17.36
C THR A 308 5.66 16.14 17.22
N VAL A 309 6.97 15.90 17.04
CA VAL A 309 7.94 16.98 16.81
C VAL A 309 7.68 17.66 15.46
N TYR A 310 7.39 16.88 14.41
CA TYR A 310 6.98 17.42 13.12
C TYR A 310 5.74 18.32 13.23
N GLN A 311 4.68 17.90 13.94
CA GLN A 311 3.49 18.73 14.14
C GLN A 311 3.78 20.00 14.92
N ALA A 312 4.66 19.94 15.92
CA ALA A 312 4.96 21.08 16.77
C ALA A 312 5.92 22.09 16.13
N ARG A 313 6.78 21.66 15.19
CA ARG A 313 7.92 22.47 14.71
C ARG A 313 8.06 22.49 13.19
N GLY A 314 7.32 21.67 12.46
CA GLY A 314 7.45 21.50 11.01
C GLY A 314 7.20 22.79 10.23
N ASP A 315 6.39 23.71 10.75
CA ASP A 315 6.17 25.02 10.13
C ASP A 315 7.38 25.97 10.23
N GLN A 316 8.36 25.64 11.07
CA GLN A 316 9.62 26.39 11.22
C GLN A 316 10.75 25.83 10.35
N TRP A 317 10.54 24.69 9.69
CA TRP A 317 11.55 24.07 8.82
C TRP A 317 11.50 24.70 7.42
N ASP A 318 12.66 24.78 6.77
CA ASP A 318 12.72 25.19 5.37
C ASP A 318 12.49 23.99 4.45
N TRP A 319 11.24 23.84 4.00
CA TRP A 319 10.83 22.78 3.09
C TRP A 319 11.35 22.94 1.65
N ASN A 320 11.94 24.10 1.30
CA ASN A 320 12.55 24.27 -0.01
C ASN A 320 13.88 23.52 -0.11
N ALA A 321 14.60 23.37 1.00
CA ALA A 321 15.78 22.52 1.08
C ALA A 321 15.44 21.09 0.59
N ARG A 322 16.29 20.55 -0.29
CA ARG A 322 16.17 19.15 -0.73
C ARG A 322 16.45 18.21 0.45
N LEU A 323 15.96 16.97 0.37
CA LEU A 323 16.08 16.00 1.48
C LEU A 323 17.54 15.76 1.92
N ALA A 324 18.49 15.79 0.99
CA ALA A 324 19.92 15.69 1.29
C ALA A 324 20.46 16.82 2.18
N ASP A 325 19.81 18.00 2.16
CA ASP A 325 20.17 19.17 2.96
C ASP A 325 19.14 19.44 4.08
N ALA A 326 18.21 18.51 4.33
CA ALA A 326 17.07 18.69 5.23
C ALA A 326 17.47 18.99 6.68
N LEU A 327 18.49 18.32 7.20
CA LEU A 327 18.95 18.53 8.56
C LEU A 327 19.73 19.83 8.68
N ASP A 328 20.71 20.05 7.79
CA ASP A 328 21.66 21.16 7.90
C ASP A 328 21.07 22.50 7.44
N LYS A 329 20.39 22.53 6.28
CA LYS A 329 19.80 23.75 5.70
C LYS A 329 18.30 23.85 5.96
N GLY A 330 17.61 22.71 5.94
CA GLY A 330 16.18 22.64 6.24
C GLY A 330 15.84 22.81 7.72
N ASN A 331 16.85 22.73 8.61
CA ASN A 331 16.72 22.80 10.06
C ASN A 331 15.73 21.77 10.64
N MET A 332 15.58 20.62 9.95
CA MET A 332 14.73 19.53 10.40
C MET A 332 15.37 18.83 11.60
N ASN A 333 14.62 18.71 12.69
CA ASN A 333 15.07 18.03 13.92
C ASN A 333 14.21 16.81 14.29
N ALA A 334 13.39 16.34 13.35
CA ALA A 334 12.72 15.04 13.40
C ALA A 334 12.58 14.50 11.96
N PRO A 335 12.54 13.16 11.80
CA PRO A 335 12.38 12.57 10.47
C PRO A 335 10.96 12.72 9.95
N THR A 336 10.81 12.69 8.63
CA THR A 336 9.53 12.54 7.91
C THR A 336 9.48 11.22 7.17
N CYS A 337 8.31 10.87 6.62
CA CYS A 337 8.12 9.70 5.75
C CYS A 337 9.18 9.67 4.63
N GLN A 338 9.35 10.80 3.95
CA GLN A 338 10.25 10.99 2.82
C GLN A 338 11.70 10.89 3.26
N PHE A 339 12.08 11.54 4.37
CA PHE A 339 13.44 11.48 4.88
C PHE A 339 13.86 10.03 5.20
N CYS A 340 12.97 9.26 5.82
CA CYS A 340 13.26 7.87 6.15
C CYS A 340 13.21 6.94 4.94
N HIS A 341 12.21 7.05 4.06
CA HIS A 341 11.98 6.04 3.02
C HIS A 341 12.68 6.31 1.69
N MET A 342 12.98 7.56 1.36
CA MET A 342 13.74 7.91 0.14
C MET A 342 15.25 7.85 0.34
N GLU A 343 15.72 7.83 1.59
CA GLU A 343 17.14 7.73 1.92
C GLU A 343 17.68 6.32 1.72
N TYR A 344 18.85 6.19 1.12
CA TYR A 344 19.63 4.96 1.08
C TYR A 344 21.12 5.29 1.00
N GLN A 345 21.87 4.89 2.02
CA GLN A 345 23.32 5.07 2.10
C GLN A 345 23.76 6.54 1.93
N GLY A 346 23.01 7.46 2.55
CA GLY A 346 23.26 8.91 2.53
C GLY A 346 22.78 9.64 1.28
N LYS A 347 22.18 8.93 0.31
CA LYS A 347 21.58 9.50 -0.90
C LYS A 347 20.06 9.46 -0.82
N PHE A 348 19.38 10.35 -1.55
CA PHE A 348 17.92 10.43 -1.59
C PHE A 348 17.42 10.29 -3.02
N THR A 349 16.56 9.32 -3.29
CA THR A 349 16.03 9.05 -4.63
C THR A 349 14.55 8.70 -4.61
N HIS A 350 13.88 8.65 -5.77
CA HIS A 350 12.51 8.16 -5.92
C HIS A 350 12.36 6.63 -5.83
N ASN A 351 13.41 5.93 -5.40
CA ASN A 351 13.33 4.51 -5.07
C ASN A 351 13.18 4.34 -3.56
N MET A 352 12.00 3.92 -3.11
CA MET A 352 11.67 3.81 -1.69
C MET A 352 11.76 2.39 -1.12
N VAL A 353 12.15 1.42 -1.96
CA VAL A 353 12.05 -0.01 -1.61
C VAL A 353 13.37 -0.65 -1.20
N ARG A 354 14.52 0.02 -1.39
CA ARG A 354 15.86 -0.54 -1.11
C ARG A 354 16.13 -0.92 0.34
N LYS A 355 15.37 -0.38 1.31
CA LYS A 355 15.51 -0.72 2.74
C LYS A 355 14.38 -1.61 3.27
N ALA A 356 13.37 -1.91 2.47
CA ALA A 356 12.22 -2.70 2.92
C ALA A 356 12.66 -4.12 3.36
N ARG A 357 12.27 -4.52 4.57
CA ARG A 357 12.53 -5.86 5.15
C ARG A 357 11.23 -6.61 5.39
N TRP A 358 10.32 -5.99 6.14
CA TRP A 358 8.99 -6.53 6.42
C TRP A 358 7.94 -6.11 5.38
N ALA A 359 8.22 -5.07 4.60
CA ALA A 359 7.39 -4.57 3.50
C ALA A 359 5.93 -4.30 3.94
N PHE A 360 4.93 -4.83 3.20
CA PHE A 360 3.51 -4.58 3.44
C PHE A 360 3.00 -5.27 4.71
N MET A 361 3.16 -6.59 4.80
CA MET A 361 2.63 -7.40 5.90
C MET A 361 3.67 -8.41 6.44
N PRO A 362 3.65 -8.72 7.75
CA PRO A 362 4.50 -9.77 8.30
C PRO A 362 4.07 -11.16 7.83
N MET A 363 5.04 -12.01 7.48
CA MET A 363 4.82 -13.40 7.05
C MET A 363 5.83 -14.35 7.70
N PRO A 364 5.50 -15.65 7.88
CA PRO A 364 6.46 -16.64 8.37
C PRO A 364 7.74 -16.69 7.53
N LYS A 365 7.58 -16.68 6.19
CA LYS A 365 8.70 -16.68 5.24
C LYS A 365 9.65 -15.48 5.39
N ILE A 366 9.17 -14.35 5.93
CA ILE A 366 10.02 -13.21 6.27
C ILE A 366 10.66 -13.42 7.63
N ALA A 367 9.86 -13.75 8.65
CA ALA A 367 10.31 -13.96 10.03
C ALA A 367 11.43 -15.00 10.14
N ASP A 368 11.32 -16.11 9.42
CA ASP A 368 12.27 -17.21 9.42
C ASP A 368 13.62 -16.84 8.77
N ASN A 369 13.67 -15.75 8.01
CA ASN A 369 14.81 -15.37 7.18
C ASN A 369 15.47 -14.03 7.59
N LEU A 370 15.10 -13.43 8.72
CA LEU A 370 15.66 -12.12 9.12
C LEU A 370 17.19 -12.11 9.31
N ASN A 371 17.80 -13.27 9.53
CA ASN A 371 19.25 -13.44 9.65
C ASN A 371 19.96 -13.59 8.30
N HIS A 372 19.23 -13.77 7.20
CA HIS A 372 19.81 -13.89 5.86
C HIS A 372 20.51 -12.57 5.47
N PRO A 373 21.68 -12.61 4.78
CA PRO A 373 22.50 -11.41 4.50
C PRO A 373 21.73 -10.26 3.85
N TRP A 374 20.75 -10.56 3.00
CA TRP A 374 19.89 -9.56 2.37
C TRP A 374 19.09 -8.73 3.40
N PHE A 375 18.53 -9.37 4.44
CA PHE A 375 17.76 -8.67 5.48
C PHE A 375 18.67 -7.90 6.44
N THR A 376 19.83 -8.46 6.78
CA THR A 376 20.77 -7.81 7.68
C THR A 376 21.41 -6.58 7.04
N GLN A 377 21.81 -6.64 5.76
CA GLN A 377 22.33 -5.47 5.03
C GLN A 377 21.29 -4.33 4.97
N ARG A 378 20.01 -4.64 4.72
CA ARG A 378 18.95 -3.64 4.74
C ARG A 378 18.69 -3.06 6.13
N LYS A 379 18.89 -3.87 7.19
CA LYS A 379 18.86 -3.39 8.57
C LYS A 379 20.00 -2.42 8.84
N GLU A 380 21.21 -2.69 8.35
CA GLU A 380 22.33 -1.75 8.42
C GLU A 380 22.03 -0.44 7.71
N SER A 381 21.34 -0.48 6.56
CA SER A 381 20.87 0.75 5.89
C SER A 381 19.89 1.55 6.76
N TRP A 382 18.96 0.88 7.45
CA TRP A 382 18.08 1.55 8.42
C TRP A 382 18.84 2.14 9.60
N VAL A 383 19.81 1.41 10.16
CA VAL A 383 20.67 1.90 11.24
C VAL A 383 21.41 3.16 10.80
N SER A 384 21.89 3.20 9.56
CA SER A 384 22.51 4.40 8.96
C SER A 384 21.55 5.59 8.94
N THR A 385 20.29 5.39 8.55
CA THR A 385 19.25 6.43 8.58
C THR A 385 19.03 6.95 10.00
N CYS A 386 18.85 6.04 10.97
CA CYS A 386 18.64 6.39 12.38
C CYS A 386 19.84 7.14 12.98
N SER A 387 21.05 6.82 12.51
CA SER A 387 22.30 7.39 13.00
C SER A 387 22.53 8.86 12.61
N ASN A 388 21.63 9.43 11.78
CA ASN A 388 21.59 10.89 11.59
C ASN A 388 21.19 11.63 12.88
N CYS A 389 20.57 10.96 13.85
CA CYS A 389 20.06 11.58 15.08
C CYS A 389 20.35 10.76 16.36
N HIS A 390 20.35 9.43 16.26
CA HIS A 390 20.50 8.54 17.41
C HIS A 390 21.86 7.83 17.39
N SER A 391 22.28 7.31 18.55
CA SER A 391 23.43 6.40 18.57
C SER A 391 23.09 5.09 17.85
N ASP A 392 24.10 4.48 17.23
CA ASP A 392 24.01 3.14 16.62
C ASP A 392 23.40 2.11 17.59
N SER A 393 23.81 2.14 18.87
CA SER A 393 23.28 1.27 19.92
C SER A 393 21.78 1.43 20.16
N PHE A 394 21.27 2.66 20.15
CA PHE A 394 19.85 2.93 20.33
C PHE A 394 19.05 2.44 19.12
N ALA A 395 19.52 2.77 17.90
CA ALA A 395 18.88 2.36 16.66
C ALA A 395 18.75 0.83 16.57
N ARG A 396 19.83 0.09 16.86
CA ARG A 396 19.83 -1.37 16.87
C ARG A 396 18.91 -1.94 17.92
N ALA A 397 18.98 -1.45 19.16
CA ALA A 397 18.14 -1.94 20.24
C ALA A 397 16.65 -1.80 19.90
N TYR A 398 16.26 -0.67 19.30
CA TYR A 398 14.89 -0.46 18.87
C TYR A 398 14.49 -1.38 17.72
N LEU A 399 15.30 -1.47 16.66
CA LEU A 399 15.01 -2.32 15.50
C LEU A 399 14.98 -3.83 15.86
N ASP A 400 15.81 -4.27 16.82
CA ASP A 400 15.75 -5.62 17.38
C ASP A 400 14.45 -5.86 18.15
N GLY A 401 14.03 -4.88 18.96
CA GLY A 401 12.75 -4.91 19.67
C GLY A 401 11.55 -4.94 18.71
N MET A 402 11.59 -4.13 17.65
CA MET A 402 10.61 -4.12 16.56
C MET A 402 10.49 -5.50 15.93
N ASP A 403 11.61 -6.10 15.48
CA ASP A 403 11.60 -7.43 14.85
C ASP A 403 10.94 -8.49 15.76
N LYS A 404 11.27 -8.51 17.06
CA LYS A 404 10.67 -9.44 18.04
C LYS A 404 9.18 -9.17 18.28
N GLY A 405 8.78 -7.90 18.34
CA GLY A 405 7.38 -7.50 18.50
C GLY A 405 6.53 -7.92 17.30
N VAL A 406 7.06 -7.79 16.09
CA VAL A 406 6.42 -8.23 14.85
C VAL A 406 6.25 -9.75 14.84
N ILE A 407 7.30 -10.49 15.20
CA ILE A 407 7.25 -11.97 15.31
C ILE A 407 6.17 -12.40 16.32
N SER A 408 6.04 -11.71 17.45
CA SER A 408 5.01 -12.03 18.46
C SER A 408 3.59 -11.86 17.90
N GLY A 409 3.34 -10.78 17.15
CA GLY A 409 2.05 -10.55 16.50
C GLY A 409 1.75 -11.56 15.39
N LEU A 410 2.77 -12.00 14.66
CA LEU A 410 2.66 -13.06 13.67
C LEU A 410 2.32 -14.41 14.30
N ASP A 411 2.99 -14.80 15.39
CA ASP A 411 2.79 -16.08 16.08
C ASP A 411 1.34 -16.28 16.56
N ILE A 412 0.75 -15.28 17.22
CA ILE A 412 -0.65 -15.36 17.67
C ILE A 412 -1.64 -15.45 16.49
N THR A 413 -1.32 -14.79 15.38
CA THR A 413 -2.13 -14.83 14.16
C THR A 413 -2.08 -16.20 13.51
N GLU A 414 -0.91 -16.81 13.37
CA GLU A 414 -0.76 -18.16 12.79
C GLU A 414 -1.37 -19.25 13.68
N LYS A 415 -1.32 -19.09 15.01
CA LYS A 415 -2.06 -19.96 15.94
C LYS A 415 -3.57 -19.89 15.70
N SER A 416 -4.11 -18.69 15.52
CA SER A 416 -5.53 -18.47 15.25
C SER A 416 -5.93 -18.98 13.87
N ARG A 417 -5.05 -18.84 12.86
CA ARG A 417 -5.20 -19.43 11.52
C ARG A 417 -5.38 -20.95 11.62
N SER A 418 -4.55 -21.61 12.42
CA SER A 418 -4.63 -23.07 12.62
C SER A 418 -5.99 -23.51 13.16
N VAL A 419 -6.58 -22.75 14.09
CA VAL A 419 -7.92 -23.03 14.64
C VAL A 419 -8.99 -22.89 13.56
N LEU A 420 -9.00 -21.78 12.81
CA LEU A 420 -9.95 -21.55 11.73
C LEU A 420 -9.86 -22.63 10.64
N VAL A 421 -8.65 -22.96 10.20
CA VAL A 421 -8.43 -23.96 9.15
C VAL A 421 -8.94 -25.34 9.59
N LYS A 422 -8.80 -25.70 10.87
CA LYS A 422 -9.39 -26.93 11.41
C LYS A 422 -10.92 -26.90 11.37
N LEU A 423 -11.54 -25.81 11.81
CA LEU A 423 -13.00 -25.64 11.70
C LEU A 423 -13.51 -25.78 10.25
N TYR A 424 -12.81 -25.14 9.31
CA TYR A 424 -13.11 -25.22 7.89
C TYR A 424 -12.95 -26.65 7.34
N ASN A 425 -11.89 -27.35 7.72
CA ASN A 425 -11.65 -28.73 7.27
C ASN A 425 -12.66 -29.71 7.86
N ASP A 426 -13.04 -29.52 9.13
CA ASP A 426 -14.03 -30.33 9.86
C ASP A 426 -15.48 -30.07 9.40
N LYS A 427 -15.69 -29.13 8.47
CA LYS A 427 -17.02 -28.69 7.99
C LYS A 427 -17.93 -28.16 9.09
N LEU A 428 -17.34 -27.50 10.09
CA LEU A 428 -18.04 -27.00 11.27
C LEU A 428 -18.42 -25.53 11.18
N LEU A 429 -17.93 -24.79 10.19
CA LEU A 429 -18.27 -23.38 10.06
C LEU A 429 -19.78 -23.19 9.79
N PRO A 430 -20.42 -22.16 10.38
CA PRO A 430 -21.82 -21.85 10.11
C PRO A 430 -22.11 -21.75 8.62
N GLY A 431 -23.10 -22.52 8.14
CA GLY A 431 -23.54 -22.49 6.74
C GLY A 431 -22.57 -23.11 5.73
N GLN A 432 -21.42 -23.66 6.13
CA GLN A 432 -20.38 -24.10 5.20
C GLN A 432 -20.85 -25.13 4.16
N THR A 433 -21.74 -26.05 4.55
CA THR A 433 -22.28 -27.11 3.70
C THR A 433 -23.69 -26.85 3.21
N THR A 434 -24.33 -25.76 3.65
CA THR A 434 -25.76 -25.50 3.44
C THR A 434 -26.07 -24.14 2.82
N ASN A 435 -25.24 -23.12 3.06
CA ASN A 435 -25.46 -21.75 2.65
C ASN A 435 -24.13 -21.00 2.42
N ARG A 436 -23.17 -21.63 1.73
CA ARG A 436 -21.89 -21.02 1.38
C ARG A 436 -21.69 -20.95 -0.13
N PRO A 437 -22.19 -19.90 -0.80
CA PRO A 437 -21.93 -19.64 -2.21
C PRO A 437 -20.44 -19.43 -2.49
N ALA A 438 -20.00 -19.82 -3.68
CA ALA A 438 -18.65 -19.54 -4.17
C ALA A 438 -18.48 -18.02 -4.45
N PRO A 439 -17.26 -17.47 -4.24
CA PRO A 439 -16.97 -16.09 -4.61
C PRO A 439 -17.02 -15.89 -6.13
N PRO A 440 -17.16 -14.65 -6.62
CA PRO A 440 -17.18 -14.35 -8.04
C PRO A 440 -15.84 -14.70 -8.70
N ALA A 441 -15.89 -15.30 -9.89
CA ALA A 441 -14.68 -15.62 -10.64
C ALA A 441 -13.88 -14.34 -10.97
N PRO A 442 -12.53 -14.37 -10.94
CA PRO A 442 -11.66 -15.55 -10.83
C PRO A 442 -11.27 -15.92 -9.39
N GLU A 443 -11.91 -15.33 -8.39
CA GLU A 443 -11.53 -15.52 -7.00
C GLU A 443 -11.70 -16.98 -6.56
N LYS A 444 -10.83 -17.42 -5.64
CA LYS A 444 -10.85 -18.76 -5.07
C LYS A 444 -11.37 -18.70 -3.64
N ASP A 445 -12.27 -19.62 -3.30
CA ASP A 445 -12.78 -19.73 -1.93
C ASP A 445 -11.70 -20.27 -0.99
N GLU A 446 -11.44 -19.53 0.08
CA GLU A 446 -10.49 -19.88 1.14
C GLU A 446 -10.98 -19.33 2.50
N PRO A 447 -10.80 -20.07 3.61
CA PRO A 447 -11.25 -19.59 4.91
C PRO A 447 -10.41 -18.42 5.40
N GLY A 448 -11.06 -17.29 5.67
CA GLY A 448 -10.40 -16.09 6.14
C GLY A 448 -9.57 -15.37 5.07
N GLY A 449 -9.88 -15.60 3.79
CA GLY A 449 -9.19 -14.98 2.66
C GLY A 449 -9.44 -13.49 2.52
N PHE A 450 -8.56 -12.80 1.80
CA PHE A 450 -8.66 -11.35 1.59
C PHE A 450 -10.00 -10.93 0.96
N PHE A 451 -10.53 -11.72 0.02
CA PHE A 451 -11.80 -11.42 -0.67
C PHE A 451 -12.98 -11.26 0.29
N GLN A 452 -12.94 -11.91 1.44
CA GLN A 452 -14.01 -11.90 2.44
C GLN A 452 -14.16 -10.53 3.14
N LEU A 453 -13.18 -9.64 3.00
CA LEU A 453 -13.28 -8.25 3.45
C LEU A 453 -14.10 -7.37 2.49
N PHE A 454 -14.20 -7.76 1.21
CA PHE A 454 -14.80 -6.94 0.16
C PHE A 454 -16.06 -7.57 -0.46
N TRP A 455 -16.32 -8.85 -0.20
CA TRP A 455 -17.46 -9.56 -0.75
C TRP A 455 -18.09 -10.49 0.27
N GLN A 456 -19.43 -10.51 0.28
CA GLN A 456 -20.21 -11.44 1.08
C GLN A 456 -21.42 -11.95 0.31
N LYS A 457 -21.75 -13.23 0.50
CA LYS A 457 -23.04 -13.80 0.12
C LYS A 457 -23.35 -15.02 0.97
N GLY A 458 -24.57 -15.10 1.53
CA GLY A 458 -24.94 -16.20 2.42
C GLY A 458 -24.04 -16.23 3.66
N ASN A 459 -23.38 -17.36 3.91
CA ASN A 459 -22.38 -17.55 4.94
C ASN A 459 -20.95 -17.67 4.37
N ASN A 460 -20.66 -16.98 3.26
CA ASN A 460 -19.30 -16.73 2.80
C ASN A 460 -19.02 -15.22 2.87
N PRO A 461 -18.20 -14.74 3.83
CA PRO A 461 -17.65 -15.47 4.99
C PRO A 461 -18.69 -15.80 6.08
N SER A 462 -18.34 -16.73 6.97
CA SER A 462 -18.92 -16.82 8.33
C SER A 462 -18.26 -15.79 9.27
N ALA A 463 -18.88 -15.50 10.41
CA ALA A 463 -18.37 -14.47 11.33
C ALA A 463 -16.94 -14.73 11.83
N VAL A 464 -16.58 -15.99 12.11
CA VAL A 464 -15.23 -16.36 12.56
C VAL A 464 -14.18 -16.25 11.45
N GLU A 465 -14.60 -16.48 10.20
CA GLU A 465 -13.72 -16.24 9.05
C GLU A 465 -13.45 -14.75 8.87
N TYR A 466 -14.48 -13.91 8.99
CA TYR A 466 -14.33 -12.46 8.89
C TYR A 466 -13.46 -11.90 10.04
N GLU A 467 -13.69 -12.33 11.28
CA GLU A 467 -12.87 -11.93 12.42
C GLU A 467 -11.39 -12.32 12.22
N PHE A 468 -11.13 -13.49 11.63
CA PHE A 468 -9.76 -13.87 11.29
C PHE A 468 -9.19 -13.05 10.12
N ALA A 469 -9.99 -12.76 9.09
CA ALA A 469 -9.57 -11.89 7.98
C ALA A 469 -9.13 -10.50 8.49
N GLU A 470 -9.91 -9.91 9.39
CA GLU A 470 -9.52 -8.66 10.08
C GLU A 470 -8.27 -8.84 10.97
N MET A 471 -8.14 -10.00 11.64
CA MET A 471 -6.99 -10.26 12.51
C MET A 471 -5.67 -10.18 11.75
N TRP A 472 -5.56 -10.85 10.60
CA TRP A 472 -4.31 -10.91 9.85
C TRP A 472 -4.10 -9.70 8.92
N GLU A 473 -5.16 -9.17 8.30
CA GLU A 473 -5.01 -8.06 7.34
C GLU A 473 -5.09 -6.69 8.03
N HIS A 474 -5.89 -6.53 9.09
CA HIS A 474 -5.97 -5.24 9.81
C HIS A 474 -5.06 -5.23 11.03
N HIS A 475 -5.34 -6.09 12.01
CA HIS A 475 -4.74 -5.95 13.35
C HIS A 475 -3.25 -6.32 13.38
N GLN A 476 -2.84 -7.39 12.69
CA GLN A 476 -1.44 -7.80 12.60
C GLN A 476 -0.60 -6.76 11.86
N ILE A 477 -1.11 -6.20 10.76
CA ILE A 477 -0.37 -5.20 10.02
C ILE A 477 -0.26 -3.91 10.84
N LYS A 478 -1.35 -3.40 11.45
CA LYS A 478 -1.27 -2.23 12.34
C LYS A 478 -0.31 -2.41 13.52
N HIS A 479 -0.25 -3.62 14.10
CA HIS A 479 0.75 -3.95 15.13
C HIS A 479 2.18 -3.73 14.62
N TYR A 480 2.48 -4.26 13.44
CA TYR A 480 3.77 -4.10 12.79
C TYR A 480 4.06 -2.64 12.43
N LYS A 481 3.13 -1.95 11.76
CA LYS A 481 3.35 -0.56 11.33
C LYS A 481 3.53 0.36 12.54
N ALA A 482 2.81 0.16 13.63
CA ALA A 482 3.02 0.93 14.86
C ALA A 482 4.38 0.68 15.51
N LEU A 483 4.89 -0.57 15.51
CA LEU A 483 6.26 -0.88 15.95
C LEU A 483 7.28 -0.19 15.05
N ALA A 484 7.10 -0.24 13.73
CA ALA A 484 8.02 0.37 12.77
C ALA A 484 8.06 1.91 12.87
N HIS A 485 6.94 2.53 13.26
CA HIS A 485 6.81 3.99 13.36
C HIS A 485 6.85 4.54 14.79
N MET A 486 7.28 3.74 15.77
CA MET A 486 7.45 4.18 17.16
C MET A 486 6.18 4.77 17.80
N ASN A 487 5.03 4.11 17.59
CA ASN A 487 3.76 4.45 18.25
C ASN A 487 3.38 3.40 19.32
N PRO A 488 3.74 3.60 20.60
CA PRO A 488 3.43 2.66 21.68
C PRO A 488 1.96 2.26 21.78
N GLY A 489 1.04 3.23 21.68
CA GLY A 489 -0.39 2.93 21.73
C GLY A 489 -0.87 2.04 20.58
N GLY A 490 -0.21 2.14 19.42
CA GLY A 490 -0.57 1.40 18.21
C GLY A 490 -0.12 -0.07 18.19
N TYR A 491 0.87 -0.46 19.00
CA TYR A 491 1.30 -1.87 19.12
C TYR A 491 0.98 -2.49 20.49
N THR A 492 0.22 -1.79 21.34
CA THR A 492 -0.20 -2.27 22.66
C THR A 492 -1.71 -2.22 22.85
N TYR A 493 -2.24 -1.06 23.26
CA TYR A 493 -3.61 -0.92 23.76
C TYR A 493 -4.63 -0.56 22.69
N SER A 494 -4.36 0.49 21.90
CA SER A 494 -5.36 1.07 21.00
C SER A 494 -5.52 0.21 19.75
N GLU A 495 -4.38 -0.18 19.18
CA GLU A 495 -4.27 -1.04 18.02
C GLU A 495 -3.32 -2.20 18.31
N GLY A 496 -3.11 -3.07 17.33
CA GLY A 496 -2.12 -4.14 17.40
C GLY A 496 -2.42 -5.18 18.48
N TRP A 497 -1.55 -5.32 19.47
CA TRP A 497 -1.57 -6.45 20.42
C TRP A 497 -2.91 -6.71 21.11
N SER A 498 -3.57 -5.69 21.67
CA SER A 498 -4.88 -5.87 22.32
C SER A 498 -5.96 -6.34 21.34
N GLN A 499 -5.90 -5.89 20.08
CA GLN A 499 -6.86 -6.30 19.05
C GLN A 499 -6.57 -7.73 18.57
N LEU A 500 -5.30 -8.10 18.43
CA LEU A 500 -4.88 -9.49 18.14
C LEU A 500 -5.36 -10.46 19.24
N ILE A 501 -5.21 -10.09 20.51
CA ILE A 501 -5.70 -10.89 21.64
C ILE A 501 -7.23 -11.02 21.61
N LYS A 502 -7.94 -9.93 21.31
CA LYS A 502 -9.40 -9.92 21.18
C LYS A 502 -9.86 -10.90 20.09
N SER A 503 -9.27 -10.84 18.90
CA SER A 503 -9.62 -11.74 17.79
C SER A 503 -9.29 -13.19 18.11
N ALA A 504 -8.11 -13.46 18.68
CA ALA A 504 -7.74 -14.81 19.10
C ALA A 504 -8.73 -15.39 20.14
N ALA A 505 -9.17 -14.58 21.11
CA ALA A 505 -10.16 -14.99 22.10
C ALA A 505 -11.52 -15.33 21.45
N ARG A 506 -11.99 -14.50 20.51
CA ARG A 506 -13.25 -14.73 19.78
C ARG A 506 -13.19 -15.98 18.90
N ILE A 507 -12.08 -16.20 18.20
CA ILE A 507 -11.89 -17.38 17.36
C ILE A 507 -11.89 -18.66 18.20
N ASN A 508 -11.21 -18.66 19.36
CA ASN A 508 -11.18 -19.82 20.26
C ASN A 508 -12.53 -20.08 20.96
N ASP A 509 -13.26 -19.03 21.35
CA ASP A 509 -14.62 -19.15 21.89
C ASP A 509 -15.57 -19.77 20.85
N GLU A 510 -15.50 -19.30 19.60
CA GLU A 510 -16.33 -19.85 18.53
C GLU A 510 -15.95 -21.29 18.15
N ASP A 511 -14.66 -21.65 18.13
CA ASP A 511 -14.23 -23.05 17.94
C ASP A 511 -14.83 -23.96 19.00
N THR A 512 -14.78 -23.54 20.27
CA THR A 512 -15.36 -24.28 21.40
C THR A 512 -16.87 -24.47 21.20
N ARG A 513 -17.60 -23.38 20.93
CA ARG A 513 -19.07 -23.43 20.72
C ARG A 513 -19.47 -24.32 19.56
N LEU A 514 -18.78 -24.24 18.44
CA LEU A 514 -19.10 -25.03 17.25
C LEU A 514 -18.84 -26.52 17.49
N ARG A 515 -17.75 -26.87 18.19
CA ARG A 515 -17.45 -28.26 18.56
C ARG A 515 -18.41 -28.83 19.60
N GLU A 516 -18.77 -28.06 20.61
CA GLU A 516 -19.79 -28.45 21.59
C GLU A 516 -21.15 -28.68 20.91
N ALA A 517 -21.57 -27.76 20.05
CA ALA A 517 -22.80 -27.92 19.27
C ALA A 517 -22.76 -29.17 18.37
N ALA A 518 -21.62 -29.46 17.74
CA ALA A 518 -21.43 -30.67 16.95
C ALA A 518 -21.52 -31.94 17.81
N ALA A 519 -20.91 -31.96 18.99
CA ALA A 519 -20.99 -33.07 19.94
C ALA A 519 -22.42 -33.30 20.43
N ILE A 520 -23.15 -32.24 20.78
CA ILE A 520 -24.57 -32.30 21.17
C ILE A 520 -25.42 -32.86 20.02
N ARG A 521 -25.23 -32.39 18.78
CA ARG A 521 -25.96 -32.93 17.62
C ARG A 521 -25.65 -34.41 17.37
N ALA A 522 -24.40 -34.83 17.54
CA ALA A 522 -24.01 -36.22 17.42
C ALA A 522 -24.68 -37.09 18.50
N GLU A 523 -24.72 -36.60 19.74
CA GLU A 523 -25.36 -37.28 20.86
C GLU A 523 -26.89 -37.34 20.71
N LEU A 524 -27.53 -36.24 20.28
CA LEU A 524 -28.96 -36.22 19.96
C LEU A 524 -29.29 -37.23 18.85
N LYS A 525 -28.46 -37.32 17.80
CA LYS A 525 -28.61 -38.31 16.74
C LYS A 525 -28.44 -39.74 17.26
N ARG A 526 -27.51 -39.96 18.20
CA ARG A 526 -27.32 -41.24 18.87
C ARG A 526 -28.56 -41.63 19.68
N ILE A 527 -29.08 -40.71 20.50
CA ILE A 527 -30.27 -40.95 21.34
C ILE A 527 -31.52 -41.13 20.48
N SER A 528 -31.75 -40.27 19.48
CA SER A 528 -32.90 -40.39 18.58
C SER A 528 -32.81 -41.62 17.67
N GLY A 529 -31.61 -42.11 17.40
CA GLY A 529 -31.34 -43.35 16.66
C GLY A 529 -31.47 -44.62 17.50
N VAL A 530 -31.47 -44.52 18.84
CA VAL A 530 -31.86 -45.62 19.72
C VAL A 530 -33.38 -45.71 19.67
N LYS A 531 -33.91 -46.66 18.89
CA LYS A 531 -35.31 -47.08 19.02
C LYS A 531 -35.56 -47.44 20.47
N HIS A 532 -36.21 -46.54 21.23
CA HIS A 532 -36.78 -46.90 22.52
C HIS A 532 -37.85 -47.95 22.26
N GLY A 533 -37.47 -49.22 22.44
CA GLY A 533 -38.41 -50.32 22.42
C GLY A 533 -39.49 -50.07 23.46
N GLY A 534 -40.71 -49.81 22.99
CA GLY A 534 -41.89 -50.49 23.52
C GLY A 534 -42.65 -49.88 24.68
N LEU A 535 -42.61 -48.56 24.93
CA LEU A 535 -43.54 -47.94 25.91
C LEU A 535 -44.59 -46.99 25.33
N TYR A 536 -44.39 -46.45 24.11
CA TYR A 536 -45.28 -45.45 23.52
C TYR A 536 -45.81 -45.81 22.12
N ASP A 537 -45.50 -47.03 21.65
CA ASP A 537 -45.92 -47.51 20.34
C ASP A 537 -47.32 -48.14 20.42
N LEU A 538 -48.33 -47.43 19.93
CA LEU A 538 -49.76 -47.75 19.99
C LEU A 538 -50.28 -48.36 18.67
N ASP A 539 -49.45 -49.10 17.95
CA ASP A 539 -49.77 -49.55 16.59
C ASP A 539 -50.56 -50.87 16.49
N SER A 540 -50.99 -51.47 17.61
CA SER A 540 -51.90 -52.64 17.56
C SER A 540 -53.24 -52.41 18.27
N PRO A 541 -54.37 -52.91 17.70
CA PRO A 541 -55.70 -52.81 18.31
C PRO A 541 -55.76 -53.40 19.73
N ALA A 542 -55.03 -54.50 19.97
CA ALA A 542 -54.95 -55.14 21.29
C ALA A 542 -54.27 -54.24 22.34
N ARG A 543 -53.27 -53.44 21.94
CA ARG A 543 -52.56 -52.54 22.85
C ARG A 543 -53.30 -51.21 23.06
N ARG A 544 -54.03 -50.72 22.06
CA ARG A 544 -55.00 -49.62 22.24
C ARG A 544 -56.10 -49.98 23.23
N ALA A 545 -56.59 -51.22 23.19
CA ALA A 545 -57.55 -51.73 24.17
C ALA A 545 -56.96 -51.80 25.60
N TRP A 546 -55.67 -52.17 25.74
CA TRP A 546 -54.99 -52.21 27.04
C TRP A 546 -54.76 -50.81 27.64
N ALA A 547 -54.34 -49.84 26.81
CA ALA A 547 -54.19 -48.43 27.22
C ALA A 547 -55.55 -47.78 27.56
N ALA A 548 -56.60 -48.08 26.80
CA ALA A 548 -57.97 -47.66 27.12
C ALA A 548 -58.47 -48.32 28.43
N GLY A 549 -58.10 -49.58 28.69
CA GLY A 549 -58.40 -50.28 29.93
C GLY A 549 -57.74 -49.64 31.16
N LEU A 550 -56.48 -49.21 31.05
CA LEU A 550 -55.79 -48.46 32.11
C LEU A 550 -56.40 -47.07 32.35
N GLY A 551 -56.81 -46.38 31.29
CA GLY A 551 -57.53 -45.11 31.39
C GLY A 551 -58.88 -45.26 32.09
N ALA A 552 -59.64 -46.31 31.77
CA ALA A 552 -60.90 -46.63 32.45
C ALA A 552 -60.68 -46.99 33.94
N LEU A 553 -59.61 -47.71 34.27
CA LEU A 553 -59.27 -48.04 35.66
C LEU A 553 -58.89 -46.78 36.46
N ALA A 554 -58.15 -45.85 35.88
CA ALA A 554 -57.79 -44.58 36.52
C ALA A 554 -59.01 -43.67 36.76
N VAL A 555 -59.97 -43.64 35.83
CA VAL A 555 -61.24 -42.93 35.99
C VAL A 555 -62.12 -43.58 37.06
N LEU A 556 -62.16 -44.91 37.14
CA LEU A 556 -62.92 -45.64 38.17
C LEU A 556 -62.31 -45.46 39.57
N VAL A 557 -60.97 -45.48 39.69
CA VAL A 557 -60.28 -45.22 40.96
C VAL A 557 -60.43 -43.75 41.38
N GLY A 558 -60.34 -42.81 40.43
CA GLY A 558 -60.59 -41.38 40.67
C GLY A 558 -62.03 -41.08 41.09
N GLY A 559 -63.02 -41.71 40.43
CA GLY A 559 -64.44 -41.61 40.77
C GLY A 559 -64.74 -42.22 42.14
N GLY A 560 -64.17 -43.37 42.46
CA GLY A 560 -64.31 -44.02 43.78
C GLY A 560 -63.72 -43.19 44.93
N LEU A 561 -62.62 -42.47 44.68
CA LEU A 561 -62.01 -41.55 45.64
C LEU A 561 -62.80 -40.25 45.82
N LEU A 562 -63.48 -39.76 44.77
CA LEU A 562 -64.38 -38.60 44.84
C LEU A 562 -65.69 -38.93 45.59
N PHE A 563 -66.32 -40.08 45.33
CA PHE A 563 -67.51 -40.52 46.06
C PHE A 563 -67.26 -40.80 47.55
N LYS A 564 -66.04 -41.19 47.93
CA LYS A 564 -65.65 -41.37 49.34
C LYS A 564 -65.43 -40.04 50.07
N ARG A 565 -65.22 -38.95 49.34
CA ARG A 565 -64.96 -37.60 49.90
C ARG A 565 -66.26 -36.85 50.25
N ASP A 566 -67.37 -37.12 49.55
CA ASP A 566 -68.67 -36.50 49.83
C ASP A 566 -69.45 -37.14 51.00
N ARG A 567 -69.14 -38.39 51.38
CA ARG A 567 -69.76 -39.04 52.56
C ARG A 567 -69.19 -38.63 53.92
N LYS A 568 -68.22 -37.70 53.97
CA LYS A 568 -67.66 -37.15 55.22
C LYS A 568 -68.14 -35.72 55.53
N LYS A 569 -69.14 -35.22 54.81
CA LYS A 569 -69.76 -33.89 55.02
C LYS A 569 -71.30 -33.92 55.07
N ALA A 570 -71.87 -34.99 55.62
CA ALA A 570 -73.28 -35.05 56.02
C ALA A 570 -73.36 -35.54 57.47
#